data_AF-B2U8H9-F1
#
_entry.id   AF-B2U8H9-F1
#
_cell.length_a   1.000
_cell.length_b   1.000
_cell.length_c   1.000
_cell.angle_alpha   90.00
_cell.angle_beta   90.00
_cell.angle_gamma   90.00
#
_symmetry.space_group_name_H-M   'P 1'
#
loop_
_entity.id
_entity.type
_entity.pdbx_description
1 polymer ?
#
loop_
_entity_poly.entity_id
_entity_poly.type
_entity_poly.pdbx_seq_one_letter_code
_entity_poly.pdbx_strand_id
1 'polypeptide(L)'
;MVDVNAHIRSVVLAAQEAGGKTTVVHARIVIGVSTTSTRLVLAEAVALGFLTVTKAFHADAVYQVTGKPLSDLVEEGKPLLARFEELLQVWGIPMLAPEGSPGRVHLAFS
;
A
#
# COMPACT_ATOMS: atom_id res chain seq x y z
N MET A 1 11.06 7.60 -3.03
CA MET A 1 10.36 6.31 -2.83
C MET A 1 9.00 6.47 -3.49
N VAL A 2 8.61 5.60 -4.42
CA VAL A 2 7.30 5.69 -5.09
C VAL A 2 6.26 5.17 -4.11
N ASP A 3 5.28 5.99 -3.73
CA ASP A 3 4.20 5.57 -2.84
C ASP A 3 3.20 4.70 -3.63
N VAL A 4 3.42 3.39 -3.57
CA VAL A 4 2.58 2.40 -4.26
C VAL A 4 1.14 2.47 -3.76
N ASN A 5 0.91 2.73 -2.47
CA ASN A 5 -0.43 2.81 -1.90
C ASN A 5 -1.18 4.05 -2.40
N ALA A 6 -0.51 5.20 -2.47
CA ALA A 6 -1.09 6.39 -3.09
C ALA A 6 -1.49 6.12 -4.55
N HIS A 7 -0.66 5.41 -5.30
CA HIS A 7 -0.95 5.04 -6.69
C HIS A 7 -2.11 4.04 -6.81
N ILE A 8 -2.19 3.02 -5.96
CA ILE A 8 -3.32 2.08 -5.93
C ILE A 8 -4.62 2.86 -5.66
N ARG A 9 -4.62 3.75 -4.66
CA ARG A 9 -5.79 4.56 -4.31
C ARG A 9 -6.25 5.40 -5.50
N SER A 10 -5.34 6.13 -6.15
CA SER A 10 -5.67 6.96 -7.32
C SER A 10 -6.24 6.13 -8.48
N VAL A 11 -5.65 4.96 -8.77
CA VAL A 11 -6.12 4.08 -9.84
C VAL A 11 -7.51 3.51 -9.54
N VAL A 12 -7.77 3.08 -8.31
CA VAL A 12 -9.07 2.50 -7.93
C VAL A 12 -10.17 3.56 -7.96
N LEU A 13 -9.90 4.77 -7.45
CA LEU A 13 -10.86 5.89 -7.50
C LEU A 13 -11.20 6.28 -8.94
N ALA A 14 -10.18 6.47 -9.78
CA ALA A 14 -10.39 6.77 -11.20
C ALA A 14 -11.14 5.64 -11.93
N ALA A 15 -10.86 4.37 -11.58
CA ALA A 15 -11.59 3.24 -12.14
C ALA A 15 -13.07 3.22 -11.71
N GLN A 16 -13.37 3.60 -10.46
CA GLN A 16 -14.74 3.72 -9.96
C GLN A 16 -15.52 4.81 -10.71
N GLU A 17 -14.93 5.98 -10.90
CA GLU A 17 -15.51 7.08 -11.68
C GLU A 17 -15.75 6.69 -13.15
N ALA A 18 -14.87 5.87 -13.73
CA ALA A 18 -14.96 5.37 -15.10
C ALA A 18 -15.91 4.15 -15.27
N GLY A 19 -16.75 3.83 -14.27
CA GLY A 19 -17.72 2.72 -14.35
C GLY A 19 -17.19 1.38 -13.84
N GLY A 20 -16.21 1.40 -12.94
CA GLY A 20 -15.69 0.23 -12.21
C GLY A 20 -14.63 -0.58 -12.96
N LYS A 21 -14.07 -0.06 -14.06
CA LYS A 21 -13.08 -0.76 -14.88
C LYS A 21 -11.90 0.14 -15.22
N THR A 22 -10.73 -0.46 -15.39
CA THR A 22 -9.52 0.24 -15.81
C THR A 22 -8.61 -0.64 -16.66
N THR A 23 -7.70 -0.02 -17.39
CA THR A 23 -6.68 -0.68 -18.22
C THR A 23 -5.30 -0.19 -17.79
N VAL A 24 -4.24 -0.86 -18.27
CA VAL A 24 -2.87 -0.41 -18.03
C VAL A 24 -2.65 1.01 -18.59
N VAL A 25 -3.22 1.33 -19.76
CA VAL A 25 -3.11 2.66 -20.37
C VAL A 25 -3.80 3.72 -19.53
N HIS A 26 -5.03 3.45 -19.09
CA HIS A 26 -5.78 4.38 -18.24
C HIS A 26 -5.07 4.62 -16.91
N ALA A 27 -4.68 3.54 -16.21
CA ALA A 27 -3.95 3.64 -14.96
C ALA A 27 -2.65 4.45 -15.13
N ARG A 28 -1.89 4.22 -16.21
CA ARG A 28 -0.65 4.97 -16.49
C ARG A 28 -0.90 6.46 -16.61
N ILE A 29 -1.99 6.88 -17.25
CA ILE A 29 -2.36 8.29 -17.38
C ILE A 29 -2.68 8.89 -15.99
N VAL A 30 -3.39 8.14 -15.14
CA VAL A 30 -3.80 8.59 -13.80
C VAL A 30 -2.60 8.79 -12.87
N ILE A 31 -1.65 7.86 -12.84
CA ILE A 31 -0.49 7.93 -11.91
C ILE A 31 0.78 8.52 -12.55
N GLY A 32 0.82 8.72 -13.86
CA GLY A 32 1.91 9.42 -14.55
C GLY A 32 3.28 8.71 -14.54
N VAL A 33 3.32 7.40 -14.26
CA VAL A 33 4.58 6.62 -14.19
C VAL A 33 4.80 5.73 -15.42
N SER A 34 5.96 5.04 -15.45
CA SER A 34 6.27 4.10 -16.52
C SER A 34 5.23 2.96 -16.64
N THR A 35 5.10 2.37 -17.83
CA THR A 35 4.23 1.20 -18.04
C THR A 35 4.58 0.03 -17.12
N THR A 36 5.87 -0.20 -16.86
CA THR A 36 6.34 -1.25 -15.96
C THR A 36 5.92 -0.98 -14.51
N SER A 37 6.12 0.25 -14.02
CA SER A 37 5.68 0.65 -12.68
C SER A 37 4.16 0.59 -12.53
N THR A 38 3.43 0.97 -13.58
CA THR A 38 1.97 0.86 -13.61
C THR A 38 1.50 -0.60 -13.49
N ARG A 39 2.16 -1.52 -14.20
CA ARG A 39 1.87 -2.96 -14.10
C ARG A 39 2.14 -3.50 -12.69
N LEU A 40 3.20 -3.04 -12.03
CA LEU A 40 3.48 -3.42 -10.63
C LEU A 40 2.37 -2.92 -9.69
N VAL A 41 1.96 -1.66 -9.81
CA VAL A 41 0.85 -1.08 -9.02
C VAL A 41 -0.45 -1.87 -9.24
N LEU A 42 -0.77 -2.21 -10.49
CA LEU A 42 -1.97 -2.98 -10.81
C LEU A 42 -1.89 -4.42 -10.29
N ALA A 43 -0.73 -5.07 -10.37
CA ALA A 43 -0.52 -6.40 -9.81
C ALA A 43 -0.68 -6.40 -8.29
N GLU A 44 -0.15 -5.39 -7.61
CA GLU A 44 -0.29 -5.22 -6.17
C GLU A 44 -1.75 -4.97 -5.77
N ALA A 45 -2.46 -4.11 -6.50
CA ALA A 45 -3.89 -3.88 -6.28
C ALA A 45 -4.74 -5.15 -6.47
N VAL A 46 -4.34 -6.04 -7.38
CA VAL A 46 -4.96 -7.36 -7.56
C VAL A 46 -4.61 -8.29 -6.40
N ALA A 47 -3.35 -8.35 -5.98
CA ALA A 47 -2.90 -9.17 -4.85
C ALA A 47 -3.61 -8.79 -3.55
N LEU A 48 -3.83 -7.48 -3.33
CA LEU A 48 -4.56 -6.94 -2.20
C LEU A 48 -6.09 -7.06 -2.35
N GLY A 49 -6.59 -7.52 -3.50
CA GLY A 49 -8.01 -7.79 -3.75
C GLY A 49 -8.86 -6.55 -4.03
N PHE A 50 -8.26 -5.40 -4.39
CA PHE A 50 -8.99 -4.19 -4.82
C PHE A 50 -9.41 -4.26 -6.29
N LEU A 51 -8.64 -5.00 -7.10
CA LEU A 51 -8.89 -5.22 -8.51
C LEU A 51 -8.96 -6.72 -8.83
N THR A 52 -9.70 -7.07 -9.87
CA THR A 52 -9.73 -8.41 -10.47
C THR A 52 -9.44 -8.30 -11.96
N VAL A 53 -8.78 -9.31 -12.54
CA VAL A 53 -8.49 -9.34 -13.98
C VAL A 53 -9.66 -10.04 -14.68
N THR A 54 -10.34 -9.33 -15.57
CA THR A 54 -11.61 -9.80 -16.16
C THR A 54 -11.48 -10.36 -17.57
N LYS A 55 -10.60 -9.78 -18.41
CA LYS A 55 -10.30 -10.28 -19.76
C LYS A 55 -8.88 -9.89 -20.17
N ALA A 56 -8.22 -10.81 -20.88
CA ALA A 56 -7.02 -10.57 -21.67
C ALA A 56 -7.32 -11.01 -23.11
N PHE A 57 -7.94 -10.15 -23.91
CA PHE A 57 -8.09 -10.37 -25.35
C PHE A 57 -7.29 -9.29 -26.07
N HIS A 58 -6.34 -9.70 -26.91
CA HIS A 58 -5.55 -8.84 -27.81
C HIS A 58 -4.72 -7.72 -27.15
N ALA A 59 -3.92 -8.09 -26.16
CA ALA A 59 -2.80 -7.31 -25.58
C ALA A 59 -3.11 -6.31 -24.44
N ASP A 60 -4.38 -6.02 -24.14
CA ASP A 60 -4.73 -5.19 -22.98
C ASP A 60 -5.54 -5.97 -21.93
N ALA A 61 -4.95 -6.09 -20.73
CA ALA A 61 -5.64 -6.61 -19.57
C ALA A 61 -6.64 -5.57 -19.04
N VAL A 62 -7.89 -6.00 -18.83
CA VAL A 62 -8.94 -5.17 -18.21
C VAL A 62 -9.10 -5.58 -16.75
N TYR A 63 -8.95 -4.59 -15.87
CA TYR A 63 -9.07 -4.72 -14.42
C TYR A 63 -10.43 -4.18 -13.98
N GLN A 64 -11.12 -4.92 -13.12
CA GLN A 64 -12.41 -4.55 -12.56
C GLN A 64 -12.29 -4.36 -11.05
N VAL A 65 -12.90 -3.30 -10.53
CA VAL A 65 -12.95 -2.99 -9.10
C VAL A 65 -13.86 -4.00 -8.39
N THR A 66 -13.38 -4.56 -7.27
CA THR A 66 -14.08 -5.63 -6.51
C THR A 66 -15.09 -5.12 -5.50
N GLY A 67 -15.04 -3.82 -5.16
CA GLY A 67 -15.86 -3.22 -4.11
C GLY A 67 -15.23 -3.29 -2.71
N LYS A 68 -14.01 -3.83 -2.58
CA LYS A 68 -13.24 -3.77 -1.33
C LYS A 68 -13.01 -2.31 -0.91
N PRO A 69 -13.28 -1.93 0.35
CA PRO A 69 -13.16 -0.54 0.77
C PRO A 69 -11.70 -0.11 0.85
N LEU A 70 -11.38 1.07 0.29
CA LEU A 70 -10.01 1.63 0.28
C LEU A 70 -9.45 1.94 1.68
N SER A 71 -10.27 1.88 2.72
CA SER A 71 -9.84 1.90 4.13
C SER A 71 -8.93 0.72 4.48
N ASP A 72 -9.09 -0.40 3.78
CA ASP A 72 -8.29 -1.62 3.99
C ASP A 72 -6.91 -1.54 3.34
N LEU A 73 -6.65 -0.46 2.57
CA LEU A 73 -5.33 -0.16 2.05
C LEU A 73 -4.50 0.42 3.19
N VAL A 74 -4.05 -0.47 4.08
CA VAL A 74 -3.23 -0.13 5.24
C VAL A 74 -1.83 0.15 4.75
N GLU A 75 -1.30 1.34 5.04
CA GLU A 75 0.12 1.62 4.79
C GLU A 75 0.99 0.60 5.54
N GLU A 76 1.98 0.04 4.84
CA GLU A 76 2.87 -1.04 5.31
C GLU A 76 3.57 -0.77 6.66
N GLY A 77 3.46 0.42 7.25
CA GLY A 77 3.98 0.74 8.57
C GLY A 77 3.09 0.33 9.76
N LYS A 78 1.75 0.28 9.61
CA LYS A 78 0.86 0.04 10.76
C LYS A 78 0.94 -1.37 11.37
N PRO A 79 1.05 -2.46 10.59
CA PRO A 79 1.17 -3.80 11.18
C PRO A 79 2.52 -3.99 11.87
N LEU A 80 3.59 -3.39 11.34
CA LEU A 80 4.92 -3.47 11.94
C LEU A 80 5.01 -2.67 13.24
N LEU A 81 4.43 -1.46 13.27
CA LEU A 81 4.38 -0.63 14.47
C LEU A 81 3.56 -1.32 15.57
N ALA A 82 2.38 -1.85 15.24
CA ALA A 82 1.54 -2.57 16.18
C ALA A 82 2.22 -3.85 16.72
N ARG A 83 2.95 -4.59 15.86
CA ARG A 83 3.75 -5.74 16.30
C ARG A 83 4.94 -5.35 17.16
N PHE A 84 5.57 -4.22 16.87
CA PHE A 84 6.64 -3.67 17.69
C PHE A 84 6.12 -3.22 19.06
N GLU A 85 4.97 -2.55 19.11
CA GLU A 85 4.27 -2.17 20.34
C GLU A 85 3.91 -3.39 21.19
N GLU A 86 3.38 -4.45 20.58
CA GLU A 86 3.07 -5.72 21.25
C GLU A 86 4.34 -6.37 21.84
N LEU A 87 5.45 -6.38 21.08
CA LEU A 87 6.73 -6.92 21.57
C LEU A 87 7.32 -6.11 22.73
N LEU A 88 7.24 -4.77 22.67
CA LEU A 88 7.69 -3.91 23.76
C LEU A 88 6.88 -4.13 25.04
N GLN A 89 5.56 -4.33 24.91
CA GLN A 89 4.69 -4.65 26.05
C GLN A 89 5.03 -6.02 26.65
N VAL A 90 5.29 -7.05 25.83
CA VAL A 90 5.68 -8.38 26.29
C VAL A 90 7.00 -8.35 27.08
N TRP A 91 7.93 -7.46 26.72
CA TRP A 91 9.21 -7.30 27.43
C TRP A 91 9.18 -6.27 28.56
N GLY A 92 8.03 -5.65 28.82
CA GLY A 92 7.88 -4.65 29.88
C GLY A 92 8.69 -3.37 29.64
N ILE A 93 9.02 -3.06 28.39
CA ILE A 93 9.80 -1.87 28.04
C ILE A 93 8.82 -0.70 27.84
N PRO A 94 8.86 0.33 28.69
CA PRO A 94 7.96 1.47 28.53
C PRO A 94 8.34 2.27 27.28
N MET A 95 7.34 2.57 26.44
CA MET A 95 7.53 3.39 25.22
C MET A 95 7.95 4.83 25.51
N LEU A 96 7.69 5.30 26.73
CA LEU A 96 8.09 6.61 27.21
C LEU A 96 9.08 6.40 28.36
N ALA A 97 10.25 7.03 28.26
CA ALA A 97 11.20 7.04 29.36
C ALA A 97 10.52 7.67 30.59
N PRO A 98 10.54 7.03 31.76
CA PRO A 98 10.05 7.65 32.99
C PRO A 98 10.78 8.98 33.22
N GLU A 99 10.06 10.01 33.64
CA GLU A 99 10.65 11.32 33.97
C GLU A 99 11.82 11.11 34.96
N GLY A 100 13.02 11.58 34.56
CA GLY A 100 14.24 11.46 35.36
C GLY A 100 15.15 10.27 35.04
N SER A 101 14.81 9.42 34.06
CA SER A 101 15.70 8.33 33.62
C SER A 101 16.83 8.88 32.73
N PRO A 102 18.13 8.69 33.07
CA PRO A 102 19.22 9.05 32.17
C PRO A 102 19.17 8.10 30.98
N GLY A 103 18.59 8.54 29.87
CA GLY A 103 18.50 7.75 28.64
C GLY A 103 19.89 7.27 28.22
N ARG A 104 20.16 5.97 28.38
CA ARG A 104 21.29 5.33 27.71
C ARG A 104 20.93 5.21 26.24
N VAL A 105 21.29 6.23 25.48
CA VAL A 105 21.46 6.10 24.04
C VAL A 105 22.56 5.06 23.84
N HIS A 106 22.22 3.86 23.40
CA HIS A 106 23.21 2.91 22.92
C HIS A 106 23.85 3.54 21.68
N LEU A 107 25.01 4.17 21.89
CA LEU A 107 25.87 4.69 20.85
C LEU A 107 26.32 3.53 19.95
N ALA A 108 26.05 3.72 18.66
CA ALA A 108 26.64 3.10 17.48
C ALA A 108 27.43 1.79 17.66
N PHE A 109 26.96 0.73 16.99
CA PHE A 109 27.87 -0.31 16.52
C PHE A 109 28.83 0.33 15.52
N SER A 110 30.10 0.41 15.90
CA SER A 110 31.24 0.67 15.03
C SER A 110 31.69 -0.63 14.38
#